data_AF-G2P853-F1
#
_entry.id   AF-G2P853-F1
#
_cell.length_a   1.000
_cell.length_b   1.000
_cell.length_c   1.000
_cell.angle_alpha   90.00
_cell.angle_beta   90.00
_cell.angle_gamma   90.00
#
_symmetry.space_group_name_H-M   'P 1'
#
loop_
_entity.id
_entity.type
_entity.pdbx_description
1 polymer ?
#
loop_
_entity_poly.entity_id
_entity_poly.type
_entity_poly.pdbx_seq_one_letter_code
_entity_poly.pdbx_strand_id
1 'polypeptide(L)'
;MSDRFTIGLKVRGLGLALAVVRDLRDVRPPVTAEELEQFETDVLAGFVLARASAGLADGTIRGDVGHLEQMRSWFGRPLWEMEPPDADAYFGKVLRASPSGTRLGRSQALTTYFLFLELRHKVEIHRITGRVIECPIDEMNRPRGSKDVALRIPPSGPDVKTLFAVWGGELATCRQFAPTARNYTASKLMSQVGLRVSEACKLDLADIKWDLGRFGKLHVRHGKGARGSGPRERMVPLIDGADRTAT
;
A
#
# COMPACT_ATOMS: atom_id res chain seq x y z
N MET A 1 77.80 -16.06 27.32
CA MET A 1 78.15 -16.88 26.14
C MET A 1 77.18 -18.05 26.13
N SER A 2 76.10 -17.92 25.35
CA SER A 2 75.91 -18.56 24.03
C SER A 2 75.39 -20.00 24.24
N ASP A 3 74.30 -20.49 23.66
CA ASP A 3 73.40 -19.91 22.66
C ASP A 3 72.03 -20.62 22.72
N ARG A 4 71.06 -19.97 22.08
CA ARG A 4 69.68 -20.41 21.85
C ARG A 4 69.65 -21.69 21.01
N PHE A 5 68.59 -22.49 21.12
CA PHE A 5 67.75 -22.83 19.96
C PHE A 5 66.36 -23.34 20.39
N THR A 6 65.36 -22.73 19.75
CA THR A 6 63.92 -22.83 19.97
C THR A 6 63.33 -24.05 19.27
N ILE A 7 62.39 -24.75 19.90
CA ILE A 7 61.39 -25.56 19.17
C ILE A 7 60.00 -25.13 19.65
N GLY A 8 59.33 -24.35 18.81
CA GLY A 8 57.95 -23.91 19.01
C GLY A 8 56.99 -25.03 18.63
N LEU A 9 56.28 -25.59 19.61
CA LEU A 9 55.11 -26.41 19.37
C LEU A 9 53.89 -25.49 19.23
N LYS A 10 53.44 -25.25 18.00
CA LYS A 10 52.25 -24.46 17.70
C LYS A 10 51.01 -25.32 17.90
N VAL A 11 50.49 -25.35 19.12
CA VAL A 11 49.16 -25.93 19.39
C VAL A 11 48.11 -24.95 18.86
N ARG A 12 47.53 -25.26 17.69
CA ARG A 12 46.30 -24.62 17.21
C ARG A 12 45.15 -25.08 18.09
N GLY A 13 44.92 -24.39 19.19
CA GLY A 13 43.65 -24.49 19.91
C GLY A 13 42.56 -23.87 19.05
N LEU A 14 41.65 -24.70 18.53
CA LEU A 14 40.33 -24.27 18.09
C LEU A 14 39.60 -23.75 19.33
N GLY A 15 39.73 -22.46 19.61
CA GLY A 15 38.92 -21.81 20.64
C GLY A 15 37.46 -21.92 20.23
N LEU A 16 36.70 -22.75 20.93
CA LEU A 16 35.25 -22.64 20.96
C LEU A 16 34.93 -21.21 21.42
N ALA A 17 34.48 -20.37 20.49
CA ALA A 17 33.85 -19.11 20.85
C ALA A 17 32.55 -19.45 21.58
N LEU A 18 32.60 -19.46 22.92
CA LEU A 18 31.42 -19.55 23.75
C LEU A 18 30.52 -18.37 23.38
N ALA A 19 29.32 -18.67 22.88
CA ALA A 19 28.29 -17.65 22.72
C ALA A 19 28.03 -17.02 24.09
N VAL A 20 28.00 -15.69 24.16
CA VAL A 20 27.60 -14.98 25.39
C VAL A 20 26.13 -15.30 25.64
N VAL A 21 25.88 -16.33 26.46
CA VAL A 21 24.56 -16.61 27.03
C VAL A 21 24.37 -15.58 28.13
N ARG A 22 23.67 -14.49 27.82
CA ARG A 22 23.20 -13.55 28.86
C ARG A 22 22.17 -14.26 29.72
N ASP A 23 22.31 -14.16 31.03
CA ASP A 23 21.36 -14.74 31.98
C ASP A 23 19.99 -14.11 31.76
N LEU A 24 18.94 -14.93 31.64
CA LEU A 24 17.55 -14.49 31.58
C LEU A 24 17.11 -13.77 32.88
N ARG A 25 17.92 -13.87 33.94
CA ARG A 25 17.75 -13.24 35.25
C ARG A 25 18.50 -11.92 35.40
N ASP A 26 19.13 -11.38 34.35
CA ASP A 26 19.50 -9.96 34.36
C ASP A 26 18.20 -9.16 34.41
N VAL A 27 17.80 -8.79 35.64
CA VAL A 27 16.61 -7.98 35.92
C VAL A 27 16.87 -6.60 35.32
N ARG A 28 16.49 -6.45 34.05
CA ARG A 28 16.40 -5.15 33.42
C ARG A 28 15.35 -4.35 34.20
N PRO A 29 15.61 -3.08 34.56
CA PRO A 29 14.57 -2.25 35.16
C PRO A 29 13.33 -2.27 34.25
N PRO A 30 12.13 -2.26 34.84
CA PRO A 30 10.90 -2.25 34.06
C PRO A 30 10.92 -1.04 33.12
N VAL A 31 10.66 -1.30 31.84
CA VAL A 31 10.62 -0.27 30.80
C VAL A 31 9.53 0.73 31.17
N THR A 32 9.86 2.02 31.14
CA THR A 32 8.91 3.07 31.46
C THR A 32 7.86 3.23 30.36
N ALA A 33 6.74 3.88 30.67
CA ALA A 33 5.70 4.13 29.66
C ALA A 33 6.24 4.97 28.48
N GLU A 34 7.05 6.00 28.76
CA GLU A 34 7.67 6.85 27.74
C GLU A 34 8.63 6.06 26.84
N GLU A 35 9.45 5.17 27.42
CA GLU A 35 10.34 4.31 26.64
C GLU A 35 9.56 3.34 25.75
N LEU A 36 8.42 2.83 26.22
CA LEU A 36 7.56 1.96 25.43
C LEU A 36 6.87 2.71 24.27
N GLU A 37 6.45 3.95 24.48
CA GLU A 37 5.88 4.81 23.44
C GLU A 37 6.91 5.17 22.37
N GLN A 38 8.14 5.52 22.78
CA GLN A 38 9.23 5.77 21.85
C GLN A 38 9.54 4.50 21.04
N PHE A 39 9.57 3.35 21.70
CA PHE A 39 9.77 2.07 21.04
C PHE A 39 8.66 1.74 20.03
N GLU A 40 7.38 2.02 20.37
CA GLU A 40 6.26 1.87 19.43
C GLU A 40 6.45 2.72 18.17
N THR A 41 6.89 3.97 18.36
CA THR A 41 7.19 4.89 17.26
C THR A 41 8.32 4.38 16.38
N ASP A 42 9.41 3.90 16.98
CA ASP A 42 10.57 3.39 16.24
C ASP A 42 10.24 2.12 15.45
N VAL A 43 9.46 1.21 16.04
CA VAL A 43 8.98 -0.01 15.37
C VAL A 43 8.09 0.34 14.17
N LEU A 44 7.19 1.31 14.31
CA LEU A 44 6.34 1.75 13.20
C LEU A 44 7.14 2.44 12.10
N ALA A 45 8.16 3.24 12.44
CA ALA A 45 9.09 3.81 11.47
C ALA A 45 9.89 2.71 10.74
N GLY A 46 10.34 1.69 11.47
CA GLY A 46 10.99 0.50 10.89
C GLY A 46 10.08 -0.25 9.93
N PHE A 47 8.78 -0.35 10.24
CA PHE A 47 7.78 -0.92 9.34
C PHE A 47 7.67 -0.10 8.05
N VAL A 48 7.54 1.22 8.14
CA VAL A 48 7.51 2.13 6.97
C VAL A 48 8.73 1.92 6.07
N LEU A 49 9.93 1.87 6.65
CA LEU A 49 11.18 1.63 5.91
C LEU A 49 11.18 0.25 5.24
N ALA A 50 10.71 -0.79 5.92
CA ALA A 50 10.61 -2.14 5.34
C ALA A 50 9.62 -2.18 4.15
N ARG A 51 8.49 -1.47 4.26
CA ARG A 51 7.49 -1.37 3.17
C ARG A 51 8.03 -0.58 1.98
N ALA A 52 8.76 0.52 2.22
CA ALA A 52 9.43 1.28 1.18
C ALA A 52 10.50 0.43 0.45
N SER A 53 11.31 -0.32 1.20
CA SER A 53 12.31 -1.24 0.64
C SER A 53 11.69 -2.34 -0.23
N ALA A 54 10.45 -2.76 0.05
CA ALA A 54 9.69 -3.69 -0.77
C ALA A 54 9.14 -3.09 -2.08
N GLY A 55 9.43 -1.81 -2.37
CA GLY A 55 9.01 -1.12 -3.60
C GLY A 55 7.55 -0.67 -3.58
N LEU A 56 6.95 -0.52 -2.40
CA LEU A 56 5.62 0.06 -2.27
C LEU A 56 5.68 1.59 -2.40
N ALA A 57 4.67 2.15 -3.04
CA ALA A 57 4.53 3.59 -3.14
C ALA A 57 4.04 4.20 -1.83
N ASP A 58 4.45 5.44 -1.57
CA ASP A 58 4.11 6.20 -0.36
C ASP A 58 2.62 6.23 -0.04
N GLY A 59 1.76 6.32 -1.06
CA GLY A 59 0.32 6.29 -0.88
C GLY A 59 -0.20 4.97 -0.32
N THR A 60 0.41 3.84 -0.70
CA THR A 60 0.09 2.53 -0.14
C THR A 60 0.59 2.42 1.29
N ILE A 61 1.84 2.85 1.55
CA ILE A 61 2.43 2.81 2.90
C ILE A 61 1.61 3.69 3.86
N ARG A 62 1.23 4.90 3.43
CA ARG A 62 0.36 5.79 4.20
C ARG A 62 -1.00 5.16 4.48
N GLY A 63 -1.55 4.41 3.53
CA GLY A 63 -2.78 3.64 3.73
C GLY A 63 -2.63 2.57 4.81
N ASP A 64 -1.56 1.77 4.73
CA ASP A 64 -1.23 0.74 5.73
C ASP A 64 -1.08 1.39 7.12
N VAL A 65 -0.29 2.45 7.25
CA VAL A 65 -0.07 3.18 8.52
C VAL A 65 -1.37 3.77 9.06
N GLY A 66 -2.15 4.48 8.22
CA GLY A 66 -3.41 5.08 8.67
C GLY A 66 -4.43 4.03 9.12
N HIS A 67 -4.39 2.82 8.57
CA HIS A 67 -5.18 1.69 9.07
C HIS A 67 -4.74 1.24 10.46
N LEU A 68 -3.42 1.10 10.67
CA LEU A 68 -2.82 0.74 11.96
C LEU A 68 -3.10 1.80 13.03
N GLU A 69 -2.90 3.08 12.75
CA GLU A 69 -3.15 4.19 13.68
C GLU A 69 -4.61 4.22 14.15
N GLN A 70 -5.57 4.02 13.24
CA GLN A 70 -6.98 3.97 13.61
C GLN A 70 -7.31 2.74 14.47
N MET A 71 -6.66 1.59 14.25
CA MET A 71 -6.80 0.44 15.15
C MET A 71 -6.19 0.73 16.52
N ARG A 72 -4.99 1.32 16.54
CA ARG A 72 -4.26 1.68 17.76
C ARG A 72 -5.03 2.67 18.62
N SER A 73 -5.67 3.65 17.98
CA SER A 73 -6.54 4.63 18.62
C SER A 73 -7.79 3.96 19.24
N TRP A 74 -8.42 3.00 18.56
CA TRP A 74 -9.54 2.25 19.12
C TRP A 74 -9.11 1.34 20.27
N PHE A 75 -7.98 0.63 20.11
CA PHE A 75 -7.52 -0.37 21.08
C PHE A 75 -6.94 0.27 22.35
N GLY A 76 -6.40 1.49 22.25
CA GLY A 76 -5.87 2.26 23.38
C GLY A 76 -4.52 1.79 23.90
N ARG A 77 -4.04 0.62 23.47
CA ARG A 77 -2.74 0.02 23.83
C ARG A 77 -1.93 -0.32 22.57
N PRO A 78 -0.61 -0.57 22.67
CA PRO A 78 0.19 -0.98 21.53
C PRO A 78 -0.41 -2.19 20.80
N LEU A 79 -0.40 -2.16 19.47
CA LEU A 79 -1.10 -3.17 18.67
C LEU A 79 -0.58 -4.60 18.90
N TRP A 80 0.69 -4.77 19.26
CA TRP A 80 1.27 -6.08 19.58
C TRP A 80 0.70 -6.73 20.85
N GLU A 81 -0.11 -6.02 21.63
CA GLU A 81 -0.88 -6.60 22.74
C GLU A 81 -2.26 -7.11 22.34
N MET A 82 -2.70 -6.91 21.08
CA MET A 82 -3.98 -7.41 20.62
C MET A 82 -4.01 -8.94 20.62
N GLU A 83 -5.10 -9.50 21.12
CA GLU A 83 -5.40 -10.94 21.09
C GLU A 83 -6.53 -11.24 20.09
N PRO A 84 -6.74 -12.50 19.69
CA PRO A 84 -7.82 -12.86 18.76
C PRO A 84 -9.22 -12.33 19.16
N PRO A 85 -9.64 -12.35 20.45
CA PRO A 85 -10.92 -11.75 20.86
C PRO A 85 -11.01 -10.23 20.62
N ASP A 86 -9.88 -9.51 20.66
CA ASP A 86 -9.84 -8.08 20.35
C ASP A 86 -10.06 -7.86 18.85
N ALA A 87 -9.44 -8.68 18.00
CA ALA A 87 -9.67 -8.65 16.56
C ALA A 87 -11.13 -9.01 16.22
N ASP A 88 -11.70 -10.02 16.88
CA ASP A 88 -13.11 -10.40 16.72
C ASP A 88 -14.04 -9.25 17.10
N ALA A 89 -13.77 -8.57 18.20
CA ALA A 89 -14.53 -7.40 18.63
C ALA A 89 -14.41 -6.25 17.62
N TYR A 90 -13.20 -5.98 17.14
CA TYR A 90 -12.94 -4.90 16.20
C TYR A 90 -13.62 -5.15 14.85
N PHE A 91 -13.37 -6.29 14.20
CA PHE A 91 -13.92 -6.59 12.89
C PHE A 91 -15.40 -6.97 12.95
N GLY A 92 -15.82 -7.68 14.00
CA GLY A 92 -17.18 -8.21 14.18
C GLY A 92 -18.19 -7.21 14.75
N LYS A 93 -17.73 -6.14 15.42
CA LYS A 93 -18.60 -5.07 15.97
C LYS A 93 -18.28 -3.71 15.35
N VAL A 94 -17.05 -3.21 15.51
CA VAL A 94 -16.67 -1.84 15.12
C VAL A 94 -16.74 -1.66 13.60
N LEU A 95 -16.15 -2.59 12.85
CA LEU A 95 -16.14 -2.52 11.38
C LEU A 95 -17.24 -3.35 10.72
N ARG A 96 -18.19 -3.90 11.48
CA ARG A 96 -19.23 -4.78 10.95
C ARG A 96 -20.04 -4.15 9.82
N ALA A 97 -20.38 -2.87 9.96
CA ALA A 97 -21.15 -2.11 8.97
C ALA A 97 -20.26 -1.42 7.92
N SER A 98 -18.92 -1.49 8.05
CA SER A 98 -18.01 -0.86 7.10
C SER A 98 -17.98 -1.62 5.76
N PRO A 99 -17.66 -0.93 4.65
CA PRO A 99 -17.48 -1.58 3.35
C PRO A 99 -16.48 -2.73 3.41
N SER A 100 -16.72 -3.78 2.62
CA SER A 100 -15.86 -4.98 2.59
C SER A 100 -14.40 -4.66 2.26
N GLY A 101 -14.17 -3.71 1.36
CA GLY A 101 -12.82 -3.21 1.03
C GLY A 101 -12.10 -2.56 2.21
N THR A 102 -12.82 -1.80 3.05
CA THR A 102 -12.26 -1.18 4.25
C THR A 102 -11.86 -2.23 5.28
N ARG A 103 -12.74 -3.21 5.53
CA ARG A 103 -12.42 -4.34 6.43
C ARG A 103 -11.19 -5.10 5.95
N LEU A 104 -11.11 -5.38 4.65
CA LEU A 104 -10.00 -6.11 4.04
C LEU A 104 -8.68 -5.32 4.10
N GLY A 105 -8.68 -4.03 3.75
CA GLY A 105 -7.47 -3.21 3.82
C GLY A 105 -6.94 -3.11 5.25
N ARG A 106 -7.84 -2.98 6.22
CA ARG A 106 -7.54 -2.96 7.64
C ARG A 106 -6.93 -4.26 8.15
N SER A 107 -7.53 -5.41 7.80
CA SER A 107 -7.01 -6.72 8.19
C SER A 107 -5.65 -7.00 7.55
N GLN A 108 -5.49 -6.65 6.27
CA GLN A 108 -4.21 -6.81 5.56
C GLN A 108 -3.09 -5.97 6.18
N ALA A 109 -3.37 -4.72 6.56
CA ALA A 109 -2.41 -3.88 7.26
C ALA A 109 -1.98 -4.51 8.60
N LEU A 110 -2.94 -4.99 9.41
CA LEU A 110 -2.64 -5.63 10.70
C LEU A 110 -1.81 -6.90 10.53
N THR A 111 -2.22 -7.82 9.64
CA THR A 111 -1.48 -9.07 9.39
C THR A 111 -0.07 -8.78 8.87
N THR A 112 0.10 -7.80 7.97
CA THR A 112 1.41 -7.44 7.44
C THR A 112 2.32 -6.82 8.52
N TYR A 113 1.76 -6.00 9.40
CA TYR A 113 2.48 -5.43 10.53
C TYR A 113 2.94 -6.51 11.51
N PHE A 114 2.06 -7.45 11.89
CA PHE A 114 2.43 -8.56 12.76
C PHE A 114 3.47 -9.49 12.14
N LEU A 115 3.40 -9.76 10.84
CA LEU A 115 4.48 -10.48 10.15
C LEU A 115 5.82 -9.75 10.28
N PHE A 116 5.84 -8.42 10.14
CA PHE A 116 7.04 -7.63 10.35
C PHE A 116 7.56 -7.71 11.80
N LEU A 117 6.66 -7.60 12.78
CA LEU A 117 6.99 -7.73 14.21
C LEU A 117 7.59 -9.12 14.51
N GLU A 118 6.96 -10.17 14.03
CA GLU A 118 7.40 -11.55 14.23
C GLU A 118 8.79 -11.80 13.65
N LEU A 119 9.07 -11.25 12.46
CA LEU A 119 10.35 -11.41 11.77
C LEU A 119 11.49 -10.58 12.38
N ARG A 120 11.20 -9.38 12.92
CA ARG A 120 12.25 -8.42 13.29
C ARG A 120 12.28 -7.99 14.75
N HIS A 121 11.15 -8.04 15.45
CA HIS A 121 11.02 -7.48 16.81
C HIS A 121 10.49 -8.49 17.86
N LYS A 122 10.18 -9.74 17.48
CA LYS A 122 9.64 -10.76 18.40
C LYS A 122 10.46 -10.95 19.66
N VAL A 123 11.79 -11.05 19.51
CA VAL A 123 12.72 -11.25 20.64
C VAL A 123 12.81 -10.00 21.51
N GLU A 124 12.84 -8.83 20.91
CA GLU A 124 12.95 -7.55 21.63
C GLU A 124 11.68 -7.25 22.43
N ILE A 125 10.52 -7.40 21.81
CA ILE A 125 9.22 -7.23 22.46
C ILE A 125 9.04 -8.26 23.58
N HIS A 126 9.43 -9.52 23.38
CA HIS A 126 9.42 -10.51 24.45
C HIS A 126 10.34 -10.13 25.61
N ARG A 127 11.54 -9.61 25.34
CA ARG A 127 12.44 -9.15 26.41
C ARG A 127 11.89 -7.97 27.20
N ILE A 128 11.17 -7.05 26.55
CA ILE A 128 10.64 -5.84 27.17
C ILE A 128 9.33 -6.10 27.91
N THR A 129 8.45 -6.91 27.32
CA THR A 129 7.06 -7.08 27.78
C THR A 129 6.78 -8.45 28.40
N GLY A 130 7.68 -9.42 28.21
CA GLY A 130 7.44 -10.84 28.52
C GLY A 130 6.47 -11.54 27.56
N ARG A 131 5.94 -10.84 26.53
CA ARG A 131 4.95 -11.40 25.61
C ARG A 131 5.57 -12.00 24.37
N VAL A 132 5.06 -13.15 23.95
CA VAL A 132 5.35 -13.71 22.63
C VAL A 132 4.31 -13.18 21.66
N ILE A 133 4.77 -12.50 20.62
CA ILE A 133 3.89 -11.94 19.60
C ILE A 133 3.40 -13.04 18.67
N GLU A 134 2.09 -13.02 18.44
CA GLU A 134 1.40 -13.77 17.39
C GLU A 134 0.32 -12.88 16.77
N CYS A 135 0.09 -12.99 15.47
CA CYS A 135 -0.95 -12.24 14.79
C CYS A 135 -2.35 -12.55 15.37
N PRO A 136 -3.15 -11.54 15.78
CA PRO A 136 -4.51 -11.76 16.31
C PRO A 136 -5.53 -12.11 15.22
N ILE A 137 -5.12 -12.09 13.95
CA ILE A 137 -5.95 -12.51 12.81
C ILE A 137 -5.56 -13.93 12.40
N ASP A 138 -6.50 -14.85 12.55
CA ASP A 138 -6.38 -16.25 12.15
C ASP A 138 -7.32 -16.57 10.97
N GLU A 139 -7.41 -17.85 10.59
CA GLU A 139 -8.29 -18.29 9.50
C GLU A 139 -9.79 -18.17 9.83
N MET A 140 -10.16 -18.12 11.11
CA MET A 140 -11.54 -18.05 11.58
C MET A 140 -12.08 -16.63 11.51
N ASN A 141 -11.26 -15.63 11.89
CA ASN A 141 -11.70 -14.24 11.97
C ASN A 141 -11.26 -13.36 10.80
N ARG A 142 -10.41 -13.84 9.89
CA ARG A 142 -9.92 -13.05 8.74
C ARG A 142 -11.07 -12.54 7.87
N PRO A 143 -11.25 -11.20 7.76
CA PRO A 143 -12.25 -10.62 6.89
C PRO A 143 -12.02 -11.00 5.43
N ARG A 144 -13.05 -11.56 4.79
CA ARG A 144 -13.03 -11.90 3.37
C ARG A 144 -13.62 -10.75 2.55
N GLY A 145 -12.97 -10.43 1.44
CA GLY A 145 -13.52 -9.49 0.48
C GLY A 145 -14.59 -10.17 -0.36
N SER A 146 -15.87 -9.88 -0.11
CA SER A 146 -16.90 -10.07 -1.14
C SER A 146 -16.94 -8.82 -2.01
N LYS A 147 -16.84 -9.02 -3.32
CA LYS A 147 -17.27 -8.00 -4.29
C LYS A 147 -18.59 -8.49 -4.83
N ASP A 148 -19.68 -7.81 -4.47
CA ASP A 148 -20.92 -7.97 -5.22
C ASP A 148 -20.63 -7.48 -6.63
N VAL A 149 -20.62 -8.42 -7.57
CA VAL A 149 -20.50 -8.10 -8.99
C VAL A 149 -21.84 -7.53 -9.41
N ALA A 150 -22.06 -6.25 -9.12
CA ALA A 150 -23.15 -5.51 -9.76
C ALA A 150 -22.90 -5.61 -11.26
N LEU A 151 -23.81 -6.27 -11.98
CA LEU A 151 -23.72 -6.42 -13.43
C LEU A 151 -23.75 -5.02 -14.05
N ARG A 152 -22.58 -4.54 -14.48
CA ARG A 152 -22.44 -3.24 -15.15
C ARG A 152 -22.46 -3.47 -16.65
N ILE A 153 -23.66 -3.41 -17.24
CA ILE A 153 -23.84 -3.52 -18.69
C ILE A 153 -23.41 -2.19 -19.33
N PRO A 154 -22.43 -2.18 -20.25
CA PRO A 154 -22.05 -0.96 -20.97
C PRO A 154 -23.19 -0.53 -21.93
N PRO A 155 -23.38 0.79 -22.14
CA PRO A 155 -24.34 1.28 -23.14
C PRO A 155 -23.97 0.82 -24.55
N SER A 156 -24.95 0.74 -25.44
CA SER A 156 -24.71 0.32 -26.83
C SER A 156 -23.93 1.39 -27.62
N GLY A 157 -23.23 0.99 -28.68
CA GLY A 157 -22.51 1.92 -29.56
C GLY A 157 -23.40 3.05 -30.11
N PRO A 158 -24.63 2.76 -30.60
CA PRO A 158 -25.58 3.79 -31.00
C PRO A 158 -25.96 4.77 -29.88
N ASP A 159 -26.18 4.29 -28.66
CA ASP A 159 -26.52 5.17 -27.52
C ASP A 159 -25.37 6.11 -27.19
N VAL A 160 -24.13 5.59 -27.16
CA VAL A 160 -22.92 6.38 -26.94
C VAL A 160 -22.75 7.43 -28.04
N LYS A 161 -23.00 7.06 -29.30
CA LYS A 161 -22.93 8.01 -30.43
C LYS A 161 -23.96 9.13 -30.29
N THR A 162 -25.20 8.79 -29.95
CA THR A 162 -26.28 9.76 -29.73
C THR A 162 -25.94 10.72 -28.60
N LEU A 163 -25.45 10.20 -27.46
CA LEU A 163 -25.03 11.00 -26.31
C LEU A 163 -24.01 12.08 -26.72
N PHE A 164 -22.93 11.70 -27.39
CA PHE A 164 -21.87 12.64 -27.77
C PHE A 164 -22.24 13.56 -28.94
N ALA A 165 -23.22 13.18 -29.77
CA ALA A 165 -23.75 14.05 -30.81
C ALA A 165 -24.60 15.18 -30.20
N VAL A 166 -25.54 14.82 -29.31
CA VAL A 166 -26.41 15.80 -28.63
C VAL A 166 -25.58 16.74 -27.75
N TRP A 167 -24.71 16.19 -26.89
CA TRP A 167 -23.86 17.00 -26.01
C TRP A 167 -22.92 17.91 -26.81
N GLY A 168 -22.41 17.44 -27.95
CA GLY A 168 -21.60 18.27 -28.84
C GLY A 168 -22.38 19.47 -29.41
N GLY A 169 -23.66 19.29 -29.75
CA GLY A 169 -24.53 20.39 -30.19
C GLY A 169 -24.80 21.43 -29.10
N GLU A 170 -24.94 20.99 -27.84
CA GLU A 170 -25.14 21.88 -26.69
C GLU A 170 -23.94 22.79 -26.42
N LEU A 171 -22.73 22.39 -26.80
CA LEU A 171 -21.54 23.23 -26.64
C LEU A 171 -21.68 24.58 -27.37
N ALA A 172 -22.43 24.62 -28.48
CA ALA A 172 -22.64 25.85 -29.25
C ALA A 172 -23.51 26.89 -28.54
N THR A 173 -24.36 26.46 -27.61
CA THR A 173 -25.37 27.33 -26.95
C THR A 173 -25.20 27.41 -25.44
N CYS A 174 -24.25 26.67 -24.86
CA CYS A 174 -24.06 26.61 -23.41
C CYS A 174 -23.55 27.93 -22.83
N ARG A 175 -24.02 28.26 -21.61
CA ARG A 175 -23.64 29.49 -20.89
C ARG A 175 -22.16 29.56 -20.52
N GLN A 176 -21.55 28.40 -20.23
CA GLN A 176 -20.14 28.30 -19.81
C GLN A 176 -19.39 27.32 -20.70
N PHE A 177 -18.85 27.81 -21.81
CA PHE A 177 -18.19 26.98 -22.82
C PHE A 177 -17.02 26.18 -22.24
N ALA A 178 -16.05 26.84 -21.61
CA ALA A 178 -14.81 26.20 -21.16
C ALA A 178 -15.01 24.96 -20.25
N PRO A 179 -15.77 25.01 -19.15
CA PRO A 179 -15.99 23.82 -18.32
C PRO A 179 -16.83 22.74 -19.02
N THR A 180 -17.74 23.14 -19.91
CA THR A 180 -18.60 22.20 -20.66
C THR A 180 -17.79 21.46 -21.72
N ALA A 181 -16.99 22.17 -22.51
CA ALA A 181 -16.08 21.61 -23.50
C ALA A 181 -15.05 20.69 -22.84
N ARG A 182 -14.47 21.08 -21.69
CA ARG A 182 -13.57 20.21 -20.91
C ARG A 182 -14.23 18.89 -20.54
N ASN A 183 -15.44 18.93 -19.96
CA ASN A 183 -16.14 17.73 -19.53
C ASN A 183 -16.52 16.84 -20.72
N TYR A 184 -16.94 17.45 -21.84
CA TYR A 184 -17.23 16.78 -23.09
C TYR A 184 -16.00 16.04 -23.62
N THR A 185 -14.90 16.76 -23.81
CA THR A 185 -13.65 16.22 -24.37
C THR A 185 -13.10 15.11 -23.49
N ALA A 186 -13.04 15.31 -22.17
CA ALA A 186 -12.59 14.28 -21.23
C ALA A 186 -13.47 13.02 -21.29
N SER A 187 -14.80 13.18 -21.30
CA SER A 187 -15.73 12.05 -21.33
C SER A 187 -15.67 11.29 -22.66
N LYS A 188 -15.56 12.01 -23.77
CA LYS A 188 -15.44 11.43 -25.11
C LYS A 188 -14.11 10.70 -25.29
N LEU A 189 -13.02 11.28 -24.83
CA LEU A 189 -11.72 10.63 -24.86
C LEU A 189 -11.72 9.34 -24.02
N MET A 190 -12.29 9.38 -22.80
CA MET A 190 -12.42 8.19 -21.96
C MET A 190 -13.24 7.06 -22.62
N SER A 191 -14.31 7.41 -23.35
CA SER A 191 -15.17 6.42 -24.02
C SER A 191 -14.49 5.79 -25.24
N GLN A 192 -13.66 6.55 -25.98
CA GLN A 192 -12.97 6.07 -27.17
C GLN A 192 -11.77 5.17 -26.84
N VAL A 193 -10.94 5.56 -25.87
CA VAL A 193 -9.64 4.90 -25.63
C VAL A 193 -9.52 4.21 -24.27
N GLY A 194 -10.61 4.13 -23.50
CA GLY A 194 -10.68 3.36 -22.26
C GLY A 194 -9.75 3.90 -21.17
N LEU A 195 -9.62 5.22 -21.07
CA LEU A 195 -8.92 5.85 -19.95
C LEU A 195 -9.74 5.73 -18.67
N ARG A 196 -9.05 5.50 -17.55
CA ARG A 196 -9.69 5.67 -16.24
C ARG A 196 -9.90 7.15 -15.98
N VAL A 197 -10.95 7.49 -15.23
CA VAL A 197 -11.19 8.88 -14.79
C VAL A 197 -9.95 9.47 -14.11
N SER A 198 -9.29 8.70 -13.24
CA SER A 198 -8.07 9.13 -12.54
C SER A 198 -6.86 9.36 -13.45
N GLU A 199 -6.83 8.70 -14.61
CA GLU A 199 -5.80 8.87 -15.65
C GLU A 199 -6.12 10.16 -16.44
N ALA A 200 -7.37 10.33 -16.89
CA ALA A 200 -7.82 11.51 -17.62
C ALA A 200 -7.63 12.82 -16.82
N CYS A 201 -7.90 12.81 -15.52
CA CYS A 201 -7.70 13.99 -14.65
C CYS A 201 -6.22 14.39 -14.47
N LYS A 202 -5.25 13.59 -14.92
CA LYS A 202 -3.82 13.87 -14.78
C LYS A 202 -3.10 14.08 -16.12
N LEU A 203 -3.86 14.15 -17.21
CA LEU A 203 -3.29 14.42 -18.52
C LEU A 203 -2.86 15.89 -18.64
N ASP A 204 -1.76 16.07 -19.34
CA ASP A 204 -1.25 17.36 -19.79
C ASP A 204 -1.16 17.37 -21.32
N LEU A 205 -1.08 18.55 -21.95
CA LEU A 205 -0.90 18.70 -23.39
C LEU A 205 0.37 18.00 -23.88
N ALA A 206 1.43 18.00 -23.07
CA ALA A 206 2.68 17.32 -23.37
C ALA A 206 2.56 15.78 -23.40
N ASP A 207 1.47 15.22 -22.86
CA ASP A 207 1.22 13.77 -22.86
C ASP A 207 0.73 13.28 -24.23
N ILE A 208 0.33 14.18 -25.13
CA ILE A 208 -0.06 13.81 -26.49
C ILE A 208 1.18 13.76 -27.39
N LYS A 209 1.44 12.58 -27.96
CA LYS A 209 2.59 12.28 -28.82
C LYS A 209 2.12 12.06 -30.26
N TRP A 210 1.99 13.16 -31.00
CA TRP A 210 1.53 13.15 -32.40
C TRP A 210 2.54 12.50 -33.36
N ASP A 211 3.82 12.53 -33.01
CA ASP A 211 4.92 11.91 -33.73
C ASP A 211 4.89 10.37 -33.68
N LEU A 212 4.12 9.79 -32.76
CA LEU A 212 4.07 8.34 -32.55
C LEU A 212 2.94 7.67 -33.35
N GLY A 213 3.23 7.39 -34.62
CA GLY A 213 2.34 6.64 -35.51
C GLY A 213 1.21 7.48 -36.12
N ARG A 214 0.39 6.87 -36.99
CA ARG A 214 -0.57 7.59 -37.85
C ARG A 214 -1.55 8.51 -37.11
N PHE A 215 -2.03 8.08 -35.95
CA PHE A 215 -3.04 8.79 -35.17
C PHE A 215 -2.45 9.50 -33.94
N GLY A 216 -1.15 9.35 -33.69
CA GLY A 216 -0.52 9.69 -32.42
C GLY A 216 -0.88 8.74 -31.27
N LYS A 217 -0.25 8.97 -30.12
CA LYS A 217 -0.48 8.23 -28.88
C LYS A 217 -0.56 9.15 -27.69
N LEU A 218 -1.33 8.76 -26.68
CA LEU A 218 -1.39 9.42 -25.38
C LEU A 218 -0.49 8.69 -24.38
N HIS A 219 0.41 9.42 -23.74
CA HIS A 219 1.26 8.94 -22.66
C HIS A 219 0.55 9.08 -21.33
N VAL A 220 0.04 7.96 -20.81
CA VAL A 220 -0.57 7.93 -19.47
C VAL A 220 0.53 7.76 -18.44
N ARG A 221 1.01 8.86 -17.85
CA ARG A 221 2.03 8.86 -16.78
C ARG A 221 1.56 8.22 -15.48
N HIS A 222 0.28 8.36 -15.17
CA HIS A 222 -0.28 7.96 -13.88
C HIS A 222 -1.34 6.85 -14.00
N GLY A 223 -0.99 5.76 -14.68
CA GLY A 223 -1.86 4.60 -14.83
C GLY A 223 -2.00 3.78 -13.54
N LYS A 224 -2.94 2.84 -13.55
CA LYS A 224 -3.20 1.98 -12.39
C LYS A 224 -1.98 1.15 -12.00
N GLY A 225 -1.54 1.31 -10.76
CA GLY A 225 -0.52 0.48 -10.13
C GLY A 225 -0.96 -0.97 -9.90
N ALA A 226 0.02 -1.84 -9.65
CA ALA A 226 -0.23 -3.22 -9.27
C ALA A 226 0.50 -3.53 -7.96
N ARG A 227 -0.13 -4.29 -7.07
CA ARG A 227 0.47 -4.73 -5.80
C ARG A 227 1.08 -3.58 -4.97
N GLY A 228 0.44 -2.42 -4.98
CA GLY A 228 0.90 -1.24 -4.22
C GLY A 228 2.14 -0.54 -4.77
N SER A 229 2.63 -0.89 -5.97
CA SER A 229 3.84 -0.31 -6.58
C SER A 229 3.72 1.16 -7.02
N GLY A 230 2.60 1.83 -6.74
CA GLY A 230 2.31 3.15 -7.28
C GLY A 230 1.96 3.17 -8.78
N PRO A 231 1.80 4.36 -9.37
CA PRO A 231 1.33 4.53 -10.73
C PRO A 231 2.24 3.83 -11.76
N ARG A 232 1.63 3.31 -12.83
CA ARG A 232 2.34 2.66 -13.94
C ARG A 232 2.06 3.36 -15.24
N GLU A 233 3.13 3.64 -15.99
CA GLU A 233 3.00 4.30 -17.28
C GLU A 233 2.49 3.35 -18.36
N ARG A 234 1.73 3.89 -19.32
CA ARG A 234 1.35 3.17 -20.54
C ARG A 234 1.10 4.14 -21.70
N MET A 235 1.33 3.65 -22.92
CA MET A 235 0.93 4.36 -24.14
C MET A 235 -0.46 3.89 -24.59
N VAL A 236 -1.30 4.83 -25.00
CA VAL A 236 -2.65 4.58 -25.49
C VAL A 236 -2.77 5.13 -26.90
N PRO A 237 -3.06 4.30 -27.93
CA PRO A 237 -3.21 4.80 -29.29
C PRO A 237 -4.49 5.64 -29.41
N LEU A 238 -4.42 6.76 -30.14
CA LEU A 238 -5.56 7.66 -30.35
C LEU A 238 -6.46 7.19 -31.50
N ILE A 239 -6.93 5.94 -31.41
CA ILE A 239 -7.83 5.30 -32.37
C ILE A 239 -9.30 5.72 -32.18
N ASP A 240 -10.20 5.24 -33.03
CA ASP A 240 -11.65 5.48 -32.93
C ASP A 240 -12.06 6.97 -32.93
N GLY A 241 -11.25 7.81 -33.59
CA GLY A 241 -11.46 9.25 -33.68
C GLY A 241 -11.03 10.05 -32.43
N ALA A 242 -10.23 9.43 -31.55
CA ALA A 242 -9.68 10.11 -30.38
C ALA A 242 -8.64 11.16 -30.77
N ASP A 243 -7.93 10.97 -31.87
CA ASP A 243 -7.02 11.96 -32.49
C ASP A 243 -7.72 13.31 -32.73
N ARG A 244 -8.90 13.28 -33.34
CA ARG A 244 -9.73 14.47 -33.60
C ARG A 244 -10.37 15.05 -32.35
N THR A 245 -10.46 14.27 -31.28
CA THR A 245 -11.02 14.73 -29.99
C THR A 245 -9.94 15.39 -29.13
N ALA A 246 -8.68 15.01 -29.34
CA ALA A 246 -7.51 15.53 -28.62
C ALA A 246 -6.83 16.73 -29.31
N THR A 247 -7.30 17.12 -30.50
CA THR A 247 -6.89 18.31 -31.25
C THR A 247 -7.78 19.49 -30.89
#